data_AF-B5TTL3-F1
#
_entry.id   AF-B5TTL3-F1
#
_cell.length_a   1.000
_cell.length_b   1.000
_cell.length_c   1.000
_cell.angle_alpha   90.00
_cell.angle_beta   90.00
_cell.angle_gamma   90.00
#
_symmetry.space_group_name_H-M   'P 1'
#
loop_
_entity.id
_entity.type
_entity.pdbx_description
1 polymer ?
#
loop_
_entity_poly.entity_id
_entity_poly.type
_entity_poly.pdbx_seq_one_letter_code
_entity_poly.pdbx_strand_id
1 'polypeptide(L)'
;MAFKQVYNPYFDQDKEVKTFSFNGKKLTALYLYREHDQEIGFKENPSLKPLVFTWNKPIYTCFNMVNVPYDLEIFFFNADKKIIGSAVMEKFSQKQYCPKEKIQFALERIKT
;
A
#
# COMPACT_ATOMS: atom_id res chain seq x y z
N MET A 1 -13.99 19.58 -24.33
CA MET A 1 -14.75 18.69 -23.44
C MET A 1 -14.14 18.81 -22.06
N ALA A 2 -14.90 19.33 -21.09
CA ALA A 2 -14.41 19.46 -19.72
C ALA A 2 -14.57 18.11 -19.01
N PHE A 3 -13.47 17.57 -18.46
CA PHE A 3 -13.52 16.41 -17.58
C PHE A 3 -14.29 16.79 -16.32
N LYS A 4 -15.53 16.32 -16.22
CA LYS A 4 -16.32 16.45 -15.00
C LYS A 4 -15.78 15.42 -14.02
N GLN A 5 -14.92 15.84 -13.11
CA GLN A 5 -14.51 15.03 -11.99
C GLN A 5 -15.77 14.74 -11.17
N VAL A 6 -16.31 13.53 -11.30
CA VAL A 6 -17.48 13.09 -10.55
C VAL A 6 -17.02 12.92 -9.11
N TYR A 7 -17.19 13.96 -8.31
CA TYR A 7 -16.98 13.90 -6.87
C TYR A 7 -17.93 12.85 -6.30
N ASN A 8 -17.37 11.72 -5.84
CA ASN A 8 -18.10 10.70 -5.10
C ASN A 8 -17.90 10.98 -3.60
N PRO A 9 -18.93 11.47 -2.88
CA PRO A 9 -18.80 11.82 -1.46
C PRO A 9 -18.54 10.61 -0.54
N TYR A 10 -18.62 9.37 -1.05
CA TYR A 10 -18.31 8.16 -0.29
C TYR A 10 -16.82 7.75 -0.35
N PHE A 11 -15.99 8.47 -1.10
CA PHE A 11 -14.59 8.12 -1.35
C PHE A 11 -13.59 8.67 -0.30
N ASP A 12 -14.02 9.59 0.58
CA ASP A 12 -13.08 10.49 1.26
C ASP A 12 -12.98 10.33 2.79
N GLN A 13 -13.72 9.41 3.40
CA GLN A 13 -13.72 9.27 4.87
C GLN A 13 -12.77 8.19 5.42
N ASP A 14 -12.25 7.29 4.57
CA ASP A 14 -11.49 6.11 5.05
C ASP A 14 -10.08 5.98 4.45
N LYS A 15 -9.63 6.99 3.71
CA LYS A 15 -8.24 7.08 3.24
C LYS A 15 -7.57 8.27 3.90
N GLU A 16 -6.69 8.00 4.84
CA GLU A 16 -6.03 9.04 5.63
C GLU A 16 -4.62 9.28 5.10
N VAL A 17 -4.24 10.54 4.86
CA VAL A 17 -2.87 10.90 4.47
C VAL A 17 -2.07 11.23 5.72
N LYS A 18 -0.99 10.50 6.01
CA LYS A 18 -0.08 10.79 7.13
C LYS A 18 1.35 10.93 6.67
N THR A 19 2.10 11.73 7.42
CA THR A 19 3.56 11.85 7.28
C THR A 19 4.24 11.20 8.48
N PHE A 20 5.22 10.34 8.21
CA PHE A 20 6.00 9.64 9.24
C PHE A 20 7.47 9.56 8.85
N SER A 21 8.34 9.17 9.80
CA SER A 21 9.76 8.94 9.53
C SER A 21 9.97 7.49 9.09
N PHE A 22 10.60 7.30 7.94
CA PHE A 22 10.98 6.00 7.40
C PHE A 22 12.42 6.05 6.88
N ASN A 23 13.29 5.20 7.43
CA ASN A 23 14.73 5.18 7.12
C ASN A 23 15.38 6.58 7.21
N GLY A 24 15.05 7.34 8.25
CA GLY A 24 15.60 8.69 8.49
C GLY A 24 15.04 9.80 7.60
N LYS A 25 14.07 9.49 6.71
CA LYS A 25 13.42 10.47 5.83
C LYS A 25 11.94 10.61 6.18
N LYS A 26 11.39 11.81 6.01
CA LYS A 26 9.94 12.02 6.08
C LYS A 26 9.29 11.43 4.83
N LEU A 27 8.28 10.59 5.04
CA LEU A 27 7.49 9.95 4.00
C LEU A 27 6.02 10.26 4.24
N THR A 28 5.33 10.77 3.23
CA THR A 28 3.88 10.99 3.25
C THR A 28 3.20 9.87 2.48
N ALA A 29 2.29 9.15 3.11
CA ALA A 29 1.61 7.99 2.54
C ALA A 29 0.09 8.05 2.74
N LEU A 30 -0.63 7.35 1.88
CA LEU A 30 -2.06 7.12 1.99
C LEU A 30 -2.31 5.82 2.77
N TYR A 31 -3.07 5.89 3.84
CA TYR A 31 -3.40 4.74 4.68
C TYR A 31 -4.69 4.09 4.20
N LEU A 32 -4.64 2.78 3.96
CA LEU A 32 -5.74 1.96 3.50
C LEU A 32 -6.18 1.01 4.62
N TYR A 33 -7.40 1.23 5.12
CA TYR A 33 -7.97 0.45 6.23
C TYR A 33 -9.04 -0.55 5.77
N ARG A 34 -9.76 -0.26 4.68
CA ARG A 34 -10.80 -1.12 4.13
C ARG A 34 -10.21 -2.19 3.22
N GLU A 35 -10.70 -3.42 3.34
CA GLU A 35 -10.30 -4.55 2.49
C GLU A 35 -10.44 -4.23 1.00
N HIS A 36 -11.56 -3.63 0.59
CA HIS A 36 -11.78 -3.22 -0.81
C HIS A 36 -10.70 -2.27 -1.34
N ASP A 37 -10.29 -1.27 -0.55
CA ASP A 37 -9.24 -0.33 -0.95
C ASP A 37 -7.86 -1.01 -1.01
N GLN A 38 -7.63 -1.99 -0.13
CA GLN A 38 -6.42 -2.80 -0.11
C GLN A 38 -6.35 -3.73 -1.33
N GLU A 39 -7.46 -4.28 -1.80
CA GLU A 39 -7.52 -5.10 -3.01
C GLU A 39 -7.23 -4.29 -4.29
N ILE A 40 -7.68 -3.03 -4.33
CA ILE A 40 -7.33 -2.09 -5.40
C ILE A 40 -5.84 -1.75 -5.33
N GLY A 41 -5.36 -1.36 -4.14
CA GLY A 41 -3.95 -1.05 -3.89
C GLY A 41 -3.38 -0.05 -4.91
N PHE A 42 -2.21 -0.36 -5.45
CA PHE A 42 -1.51 0.52 -6.41
C PHE A 42 -2.07 0.50 -7.84
N LYS A 43 -3.04 -0.38 -8.16
CA LYS A 43 -3.60 -0.52 -9.52
C LYS A 43 -4.22 0.80 -10.02
N GLU A 44 -4.87 1.52 -9.11
CA GLU A 44 -5.56 2.79 -9.41
C GLU A 44 -5.10 3.91 -8.47
N ASN A 45 -3.78 4.07 -8.32
CA ASN A 45 -3.20 5.16 -7.53
C ASN A 45 -2.72 6.32 -8.45
N PRO A 46 -3.58 7.29 -8.80
CA PRO A 46 -3.22 8.38 -9.71
C PRO A 46 -2.17 9.32 -9.12
N SER A 47 -2.02 9.33 -7.79
CA SER A 47 -1.09 10.23 -7.09
C SER A 47 0.32 9.66 -6.95
N LEU A 48 0.50 8.37 -7.26
CA LEU A 48 1.74 7.62 -7.06
C LEU A 48 2.32 7.75 -5.63
N LYS A 49 1.50 8.17 -4.67
CA LYS A 49 1.91 8.26 -3.27
C LYS A 49 2.13 6.85 -2.70
N PRO A 50 3.09 6.68 -1.79
CA PRO A 50 3.21 5.44 -1.02
C PRO A 50 1.87 5.06 -0.38
N LEU A 51 1.61 3.76 -0.29
CA LEU A 51 0.41 3.19 0.32
C LEU A 51 0.78 2.43 1.59
N VAL A 52 0.05 2.67 2.67
CA VAL A 52 0.17 1.90 3.92
C VAL A 52 -1.10 1.09 4.13
N PHE A 53 -0.98 -0.21 3.94
CA PHE A 53 -2.04 -1.18 4.23
C PHE A 53 -2.05 -1.43 5.73
N THR A 54 -3.21 -1.29 6.38
CA THR A 54 -3.35 -1.37 7.84
C THR A 54 -4.47 -2.32 8.23
N TRP A 55 -4.21 -3.22 9.19
CA TRP A 55 -5.22 -4.14 9.74
C TRP A 55 -5.41 -3.95 11.24
N ASN A 56 -6.64 -4.20 11.72
CA ASN A 56 -7.01 -4.10 13.13
C ASN A 56 -6.31 -5.16 14.00
N LYS A 57 -5.92 -6.30 13.42
CA LYS A 57 -5.17 -7.37 14.08
C LYS A 57 -4.10 -7.93 13.13
N PRO A 58 -3.03 -8.57 13.64
CA PRO A 58 -2.05 -9.21 12.78
C PRO A 58 -2.67 -10.31 11.92
N ILE A 59 -2.40 -10.30 10.61
CA ILE A 59 -2.93 -11.25 9.64
C ILE A 59 -1.82 -11.88 8.80
N TYR A 60 -2.14 -12.99 8.14
CA TYR A 60 -1.33 -13.55 7.08
C TYR A 60 -1.99 -13.23 5.74
N THR A 61 -1.33 -12.42 4.91
CA THR A 61 -1.83 -12.05 3.58
C THR A 61 -0.67 -11.92 2.61
N CYS A 62 -0.92 -12.15 1.32
CA CYS A 62 0.06 -12.06 0.26
C CYS A 62 -0.32 -10.96 -0.73
N PHE A 63 0.69 -10.35 -1.33
CA PHE A 63 0.55 -9.27 -2.30
C PHE A 63 0.88 -9.80 -3.70
N ASN A 64 0.31 -9.17 -4.72
CA ASN A 64 0.62 -9.46 -6.11
C ASN A 64 0.66 -8.16 -6.91
N MET A 65 1.24 -8.24 -8.11
CA MET A 65 1.42 -7.08 -8.98
C MET A 65 0.50 -7.13 -10.21
N VAL A 66 -0.61 -7.88 -10.12
CA VAL A 66 -1.56 -8.01 -11.22
C VAL A 66 -2.17 -6.64 -11.50
N ASN A 67 -2.05 -6.19 -12.75
CA ASN A 67 -2.50 -4.88 -13.22
C ASN A 67 -1.82 -3.66 -12.57
N VAL A 68 -0.66 -3.84 -11.95
CA VAL A 68 0.15 -2.71 -11.43
C VAL A 68 1.26 -2.38 -12.43
N PRO A 69 1.25 -1.17 -13.05
CA PRO A 69 2.17 -0.83 -14.14
C PRO A 69 3.53 -0.26 -13.68
N TYR A 70 3.84 -0.36 -12.39
CA TYR A 70 5.06 0.19 -11.78
C TYR A 70 5.80 -0.89 -11.00
N ASP A 71 7.13 -0.82 -10.97
CA ASP A 71 7.92 -1.61 -10.02
C ASP A 71 7.76 -0.99 -8.63
N LEU A 72 7.46 -1.83 -7.64
CA LEU A 72 7.24 -1.40 -6.27
C LEU A 72 8.28 -2.02 -5.33
N GLU A 73 8.54 -1.34 -4.22
CA GLU A 73 9.11 -1.94 -3.03
C GLU A 73 8.01 -2.10 -1.99
N ILE A 74 7.92 -3.29 -1.39
CA ILE A 74 7.04 -3.56 -0.25
C ILE A 74 7.86 -3.83 1.01
N PHE A 75 7.42 -3.28 2.12
CA PHE A 75 7.96 -3.52 3.46
C PHE A 75 6.85 -4.08 4.36
N PHE A 76 7.14 -5.17 5.05
CA PHE A 76 6.23 -5.86 5.95
C PHE A 76 6.55 -5.48 7.40
N PHE A 77 5.52 -5.16 8.19
CA PHE A 77 5.68 -4.79 9.59
C PHE A 77 4.80 -5.64 10.51
N ASN A 78 5.37 -6.05 11.64
CA ASN A 78 4.61 -6.72 12.70
C ASN A 78 3.83 -5.70 13.56
N ALA A 79 3.16 -6.20 14.62
CA ALA A 79 2.36 -5.36 15.52
C ALA A 79 3.18 -4.30 16.28
N ASP A 80 4.46 -4.58 16.52
CA ASP A 80 5.39 -3.65 17.17
C ASP A 80 5.93 -2.59 16.19
N LYS A 81 5.40 -2.54 14.96
CA LYS A 81 5.84 -1.65 13.87
C LYS A 81 7.30 -1.87 13.47
N LYS A 82 7.86 -3.06 13.74
CA LYS A 82 9.20 -3.45 13.27
C LYS A 82 9.10 -4.03 11.87
N ILE A 83 10.07 -3.72 11.02
CA ILE A 83 10.19 -4.34 9.69
C ILE A 83 10.63 -5.79 9.87
N ILE A 84 9.87 -6.72 9.29
CA ILE A 84 10.12 -8.16 9.38
C ILE A 84 10.44 -8.79 8.02
N GLY A 85 10.34 -8.00 6.96
CA GLY A 85 10.72 -8.39 5.62
C GLY A 85 10.46 -7.27 4.61
N SER A 86 11.07 -7.41 3.44
CA SER A 86 10.81 -6.55 2.30
C SER A 86 11.03 -7.32 1.00
N ALA A 87 10.47 -6.81 -0.09
CA ALA A 87 10.69 -7.34 -1.42
C ALA A 87 10.61 -6.23 -2.47
N VAL A 88 11.32 -6.41 -3.57
CA VAL A 88 11.06 -5.69 -4.82
C VAL A 88 10.03 -6.49 -5.61
N MET A 89 8.97 -5.83 -6.05
CA MET A 89 7.86 -6.42 -6.79
C MET A 89 7.84 -5.83 -8.20
N GLU A 90 8.07 -6.69 -9.20
CA GLU A 90 8.10 -6.28 -10.60
C GLU A 90 6.70 -5.99 -11.13
N LYS A 91 6.58 -4.94 -11.96
CA LYS A 91 5.31 -4.57 -12.61
C LYS A 91 4.67 -5.74 -13.34
N PHE A 92 3.34 -5.81 -13.29
CA PHE A 92 2.52 -6.87 -13.91
C PHE A 92 2.85 -8.31 -13.50
N SER A 93 3.70 -8.52 -12.49
CA SER A 93 4.09 -9.85 -12.05
C SER A 93 2.91 -10.64 -11.47
N GLN A 94 2.80 -11.90 -11.87
CA GLN A 94 1.84 -12.86 -11.32
C GLN A 94 2.35 -13.54 -10.04
N LYS A 95 3.60 -13.24 -9.65
CA LYS A 95 4.20 -13.79 -8.43
C LYS A 95 3.49 -13.24 -7.20
N GLN A 96 3.28 -14.11 -6.21
CA GLN A 96 2.81 -13.71 -4.88
C GLN A 96 4.01 -13.38 -3.97
N TYR A 97 3.85 -12.32 -3.19
CA TYR A 97 4.80 -11.84 -2.20
C TYR A 97 4.17 -11.98 -0.82
N CYS A 98 4.54 -13.04 -0.09
CA CYS A 98 4.00 -13.36 1.22
C CYS A 98 5.03 -13.04 2.32
N PRO A 99 4.63 -12.43 3.44
CA PRO A 99 5.49 -12.29 4.61
C PRO A 99 5.75 -13.66 5.23
N LYS A 100 6.86 -13.78 5.98
CA LYS A 100 7.22 -15.02 6.71
C LYS A 100 6.36 -15.26 7.96
N GLU A 101 5.76 -14.20 8.48
CA GLU A 101 4.93 -14.23 9.70
C GLU A 101 3.78 -13.21 9.58
N LYS A 102 2.90 -13.16 10.58
CA LYS A 102 1.74 -12.26 10.57
C LYS A 102 2.18 -10.80 10.60
N ILE A 103 1.60 -9.99 9.71
CA ILE A 103 1.84 -8.55 9.60
C ILE A 103 0.64 -7.77 10.13
N GLN A 104 0.87 -6.57 10.65
CA GLN A 104 -0.20 -5.60 10.94
C GLN A 104 -0.17 -4.41 9.97
N PHE A 105 0.97 -4.16 9.31
CA PHE A 105 1.10 -3.12 8.30
C PHE A 105 1.94 -3.61 7.12
N ALA A 106 1.64 -3.08 5.94
CA ALA A 106 2.54 -3.14 4.79
C ALA A 106 2.69 -1.75 4.18
N LEU A 107 3.91 -1.38 3.77
CA LEU A 107 4.19 -0.15 3.04
C LEU A 107 4.59 -0.50 1.62
N GLU A 108 3.82 -0.04 0.63
CA GLU A 108 4.21 -0.05 -0.77
C GLU A 108 4.66 1.34 -1.22
N ARG A 109 5.72 1.39 -2.02
CA ARG A 109 6.15 2.61 -2.70
C ARG A 109 6.74 2.26 -4.07
N ILE A 110 6.75 3.23 -4.98
CA ILE A 110 7.47 3.07 -6.25
C ILE A 110 8.95 2.84 -5.96
N LYS A 111 9.53 1.87 -6.65
CA LYS A 111 10.96 1.64 -6.68
C LYS A 111 11.62 2.80 -7.45
N THR A 112 12.34 3.65 -6.73
CA THR A 112 13.15 4.76 -7.27
C THR A 112 14.58 4.33 -7.52
#